data_AF-A0A6I3LBX4-F1
#
_entry.id   AF-A0A6I3LBX4-F1
#
_cell.length_a   1.000
_cell.length_b   1.000
_cell.length_c   1.000
_cell.angle_alpha   90.00
_cell.angle_beta   90.00
_cell.angle_gamma   90.00
#
_symmetry.space_group_name_H-M   'P 1'
#
loop_
_entity.id
_entity.type
_entity.pdbx_description
1 polymer ?
#
loop_
_entity_poly.entity_id
_entity_poly.type
_entity_poly.pdbx_seq_one_letter_code
_entity_poly.pdbx_strand_id
1 'polypeptide(L)' 'MTEKQSWRERVRASGGLYHWLNARLIRYAGPAQIGPYGPSTPPPCGRCGAAKDAHVQVDGGALRCPEPASP' A
#
# COMPACT_ATOMS: atom_id res chain seq x y z
N MET A 1 -7.83 38.68 -10.36
CA MET A 1 -6.81 38.57 -9.29
C MET A 1 -6.89 37.13 -8.80
N THR A 2 -6.00 36.26 -9.28
CA THR A 2 -6.00 34.86 -8.84
C THR A 2 -5.42 34.84 -7.43
N GLU A 3 -6.27 34.76 -6.41
CA GLU A 3 -5.80 34.48 -5.05
C GLU A 3 -5.11 33.13 -5.06
N LYS A 4 -3.78 33.15 -5.03
CA LYS A 4 -2.99 31.95 -4.80
C LYS A 4 -3.22 31.57 -3.35
N GLN A 5 -3.88 30.43 -3.15
CA GLN A 5 -4.07 29.80 -1.85
C GLN A 5 -2.79 29.91 -1.00
N SER A 6 -2.94 30.43 0.21
CA SER A 6 -1.82 30.63 1.11
C SER A 6 -1.17 29.29 1.46
N TRP A 7 0.11 29.32 1.83
CA TRP A 7 0.82 28.11 2.22
C TRP A 7 0.16 27.37 3.39
N ARG A 8 -0.38 28.10 4.37
CA ARG A 8 -1.07 27.52 5.53
C ARG A 8 -2.32 26.74 5.13
N GLU A 9 -3.08 27.26 4.16
CA GLU A 9 -4.28 26.58 3.66
C GLU A 9 -3.92 25.31 2.90
N ARG A 10 -2.86 25.33 2.09
CA ARG A 10 -2.37 24.13 1.39
C ARG A 10 -1.93 23.04 2.37
N VAL A 11 -1.26 23.43 3.45
CA VAL A 11 -0.83 22.50 4.51
C VAL A 11 -2.02 21.87 5.22
N ARG A 12 -3.03 22.68 5.60
CA ARG A 12 -4.26 22.13 6.21
C ARG A 12 -5.02 21.20 5.27
N ALA A 13 -5.17 21.60 4.00
CA ALA A 13 -5.84 20.79 2.99
C ALA A 13 -5.16 19.44 2.73
N SER A 14 -3.84 19.35 2.98
CA SER A 14 -3.07 18.10 2.83
C SER A 14 -3.17 17.17 4.05
N GLY A 15 -3.89 17.54 5.10
CA GLY A 15 -3.93 16.78 6.36
C GLY A 15 -2.76 17.09 7.31
N GLY A 16 -2.09 18.22 7.14
CA GLY A 16 -1.02 18.69 8.02
C GLY A 16 0.35 18.85 7.33
N LEU A 17 1.31 19.39 8.08
CA LEU A 17 2.62 19.78 7.55
C LEU A 17 3.42 18.57 7.04
N TYR A 18 3.36 17.46 7.77
CA TYR A 18 4.06 16.23 7.43
C TYR A 18 3.60 15.65 6.08
N HIS A 19 2.28 15.54 5.89
CA HIS A 19 1.71 15.07 4.63
C HIS A 19 2.02 16.01 3.45
N TRP A 20 1.92 17.33 3.66
CA TRP A 20 2.28 18.30 2.63
C TRP A 20 3.76 18.17 2.22
N LEU A 21 4.65 18.03 3.19
CA LEU A 21 6.09 17.88 2.95
C LEU A 21 6.40 16.56 2.23
N ASN A 22 5.85 15.43 2.68
CA ASN A 22 6.01 14.13 2.02
C ASN A 22 5.48 14.15 0.57
N ALA A 23 4.31 14.73 0.33
CA ALA A 23 3.76 14.86 -1.02
C ALA A 23 4.67 15.70 -1.93
N ARG A 24 5.29 16.76 -1.38
CA ARG A 24 6.25 17.58 -2.10
C ARG A 24 7.53 16.81 -2.41
N LEU A 25 8.07 16.08 -1.42
CA LEU A 25 9.27 15.26 -1.55
C LEU A 25 9.09 14.16 -2.60
N ILE A 26 7.98 13.42 -2.58
CA ILE A 26 7.70 12.35 -3.56
C ILE A 26 7.72 12.89 -5.00
N ARG A 27 7.24 14.11 -5.23
CA ARG A 27 7.27 14.75 -6.56
C ARG A 27 8.69 15.04 -7.05
N TYR A 28 9.63 15.31 -6.16
CA TYR A 28 11.01 15.68 -6.51
C TYR A 28 11.98 14.50 -6.48
N ALA A 29 11.90 13.68 -5.42
CA ALA A 29 12.80 12.56 -5.17
C ALA A 29 12.24 11.22 -5.69
N GLY A 30 10.97 11.19 -6.12
CA GLY A 30 10.27 9.96 -6.47
C GLY A 30 9.65 9.27 -5.25
N PRO A 31 8.88 8.19 -5.47
CA PRO A 31 8.37 7.37 -4.38
C PRO A 31 9.53 6.73 -3.60
N ALA A 32 9.30 6.47 -2.32
CA ALA A 32 10.28 5.81 -1.47
C ALA A 32 10.75 4.52 -2.13
N GLN A 33 12.05 4.43 -2.40
CA GLN A 33 12.65 3.22 -2.91
C GLN A 33 12.67 2.21 -1.77
N ILE A 34 11.82 1.21 -1.89
CA ILE A 34 11.85 0.05 -1.02
C ILE A 34 13.09 -0.72 -1.48
N GLY A 35 14.02 -1.03 -0.57
CA GLY A 35 15.33 -1.60 -0.91
C GLY A 35 15.23 -2.95 -1.65
N PRO A 36 16.29 -3.74 -1.77
CA PRO A 36 16.21 -5.07 -2.42
C PRO A 36 15.15 -5.99 -1.80
N TYR A 37 14.69 -5.67 -0.59
CA TYR A 37 13.51 -6.23 0.07
C TYR A 37 12.23 -5.44 -0.24
N GLY A 38 12.06 -5.07 -1.51
CA GLY A 38 10.85 -4.43 -2.02
C GLY A 38 9.57 -5.23 -1.69
N PRO A 39 8.39 -4.72 -2.05
CA PRO A 39 7.19 -5.53 -2.04
C PRO A 39 7.44 -6.67 -3.04
N SER A 40 7.87 -7.81 -2.51
CA SER A 40 8.07 -9.02 -3.27
C SER A 40 6.73 -9.72 -3.33
N THR A 41 6.41 -10.26 -4.51
CA THR A 41 5.30 -11.20 -4.60
C THR A 41 5.63 -12.34 -3.63
N PRO A 42 4.79 -12.56 -2.59
CA PRO A 42 5.06 -13.64 -1.66
C PRO A 42 5.05 -14.97 -2.43
N PRO A 43 5.88 -15.95 -2.02
CA PRO A 43 5.90 -17.24 -2.68
C PRO A 43 4.51 -17.89 -2.62
N PRO A 44 4.14 -18.69 -3.64
CA PRO A 44 2.87 -19.39 -3.67
C PRO A 44 2.74 -20.35 -2.47
N CYS A 45 1.51 -20.72 -2.15
CA CYS A 45 1.25 -21.69 -1.12
C CYS A 45 1.88 -23.04 -1.46
N GLY A 46 2.70 -23.59 -0.56
CA GLY A 46 3.34 -24.89 -0.77
C GLY A 46 2.37 -26.09 -0.79
N ARG A 47 1.10 -25.90 -0.41
CA ARG A 47 0.07 -26.96 -0.45
C ARG A 47 -0.76 -26.94 -1.74
N CYS A 48 -1.30 -25.78 -2.12
CA CYS A 48 -2.22 -25.67 -3.26
C CYS A 48 -1.67 -24.89 -4.46
N GLY A 49 -0.48 -24.28 -4.36
CA GLY A 49 0.12 -23.48 -5.42
C GLY A 49 -0.52 -22.11 -5.65
N ALA A 50 -1.67 -21.82 -5.02
CA ALA A 50 -2.33 -20.52 -5.14
C ALA A 50 -1.57 -19.41 -4.42
N ALA A 51 -1.76 -18.16 -4.87
CA ALA A 51 -1.24 -16.98 -4.20
C ALA A 51 -1.89 -16.80 -2.80
N LYS A 52 -1.16 -16.18 -1.87
CA LYS A 52 -1.60 -16.06 -0.46
C LYS A 52 -2.86 -15.21 -0.30
N ASP A 53 -3.08 -14.25 -1.19
CA ASP A 53 -4.29 -13.41 -1.26
C ASP A 53 -5.56 -14.17 -1.64
N ALA A 54 -5.43 -15.34 -2.28
CA ALA A 54 -6.55 -16.24 -2.59
C ALA A 54 -6.98 -17.14 -1.41
N HIS A 55 -6.33 -17.04 -0.24
CA HIS A 55 -6.63 -17.89 0.91
C HIS A 55 -7.72 -17.29 1.81
N VAL A 56 -8.50 -18.14 2.44
CA VAL A 56 -9.57 -17.72 3.36
C VAL A 56 -9.01 -17.63 4.77
N GLN A 57 -9.24 -16.50 5.44
CA GLN A 57 -8.88 -16.33 6.84
C GLN A 57 -9.83 -17.13 7.73
N VAL A 58 -9.26 -17.96 8.62
CA VAL A 58 -10.00 -18.72 9.63
C VAL A 58 -9.74 -18.17 11.02
N ASP A 59 -10.49 -18.66 12.00
CA ASP A 59 -10.36 -18.28 13.40
C ASP A 59 -8.90 -18.36 13.90
N GLY A 60 -8.50 -17.36 14.69
CA GLY A 60 -7.10 -17.20 15.12
C GLY A 60 -6.19 -16.54 14.07
N GLY A 61 -6.75 -16.09 12.94
CA GLY A 61 -6.02 -15.30 11.93
C GLY A 61 -5.17 -16.12 10.96
N ALA A 62 -5.27 -17.45 11.01
CA ALA A 62 -4.59 -18.33 10.06
C ALA A 62 -5.25 -18.28 8.67
N LEU A 63 -4.48 -18.57 7.61
CA LEU A 63 -4.97 -18.68 6.24
C LEU A 63 -5.13 -20.17 5.87
N ARG A 64 -6.31 -20.55 5.34
CA ARG A 64 -6.55 -21.87 4.74
C ARG A 64 -6.59 -21.78 3.23
N CYS A 65 -6.17 -22.88 2.58
CA CYS A 65 -6.26 -22.99 1.12
C CYS A 65 -7.70 -22.73 0.66
N PRO A 66 -7.88 -22.02 -0.48
CA PRO A 66 -9.20 -21.91 -1.07
C PRO A 66 -9.75 -23.32 -1.32
N GLU A 67 -11.04 -23.51 -1.10
CA GLU A 67 -11.71 -24.74 -1.54
C GLU A 67 -11.48 -24.90 -3.04
N PRO A 68 -11.21 -26.13 -3.54
CA PRO A 68 -11.10 -26.33 -4.97
C PRO A 68 -12.39 -25.82 -5.60
N ALA A 69 -12.27 -24.97 -6.64
CA ALA A 69 -13.41 -24.69 -7.48
C ALA A 69 -13.90 -26.04 -8.00
N SER A 70 -15.06 -26.50 -7.52
CA SER A 70 -15.72 -27.68 -8.07
C SER A 70 -15.78 -27.51 -9.60
N PRO A 71 -15.49 -28.58 -10.37
CA PRO A 71 -15.65 -28.56 -11.81
C PRO A 71 -17.11 -28.27 -12.20
#